data_AF-A0A960W895-F1
#
_entry.id   AF-A0A960W895-F1
#
_cell.length_a   1.000
_cell.length_b   1.000
_cell.length_c   1.000
_cell.angle_alpha   90.00
_cell.angle_beta   90.00
_cell.angle_gamma   90.00
#
_symmetry.space_group_name_H-M   'P 1'
#
loop_
_entity.id
_entity.type
_entity.pdbx_description
1 polymer ?
#
loop_
_entity_poly.entity_id
_entity_poly.type
_entity_poly.pdbx_seq_one_letter_code
_entity_poly.pdbx_strand_id
1 'polypeptide(L)'
;MNNKRLITTIIFLLISTAVIWFGFYYNVTFYGKHFAQNIPKTIDGMNSREIIMDQHTLDILETEDVLFREYRRHGEFENPLYLCIIFSENNRKVAHPPELC
;
A
#
# COMPACT_ATOMS: atom_id res chain seq x y z
N MET A 1 -34.78 34.40 -12.62
CA MET A 1 -34.36 33.63 -11.43
C MET A 1 -33.76 34.61 -10.43
N ASN A 2 -34.16 34.57 -9.14
CA ASN A 2 -33.72 35.59 -8.17
C ASN A 2 -32.22 35.48 -7.88
N ASN A 3 -31.46 36.57 -8.02
CA ASN A 3 -30.00 36.58 -7.83
C ASN A 3 -29.57 36.00 -6.48
N LYS A 4 -30.38 36.22 -5.43
CA LYS A 4 -30.16 35.65 -4.09
C LYS A 4 -30.23 34.11 -4.06
N ARG A 5 -31.14 33.51 -4.85
CA ARG A 5 -31.30 32.05 -4.99
C ARG A 5 -30.18 31.43 -5.84
N LEU A 6 -29.73 32.15 -6.88
CA LEU A 6 -28.58 31.72 -7.68
C LEU A 6 -27.30 31.68 -6.83
N ILE A 7 -27.02 32.75 -6.09
CA ILE A 7 -25.81 32.87 -5.25
C ILE A 7 -25.78 31.77 -4.18
N THR A 8 -26.91 31.51 -3.50
CA THR A 8 -26.99 30.44 -2.49
C THR A 8 -26.76 29.05 -3.09
N THR A 9 -27.25 28.80 -4.30
CA THR A 9 -27.05 27.51 -4.99
C THR A 9 -25.58 27.32 -5.37
N ILE A 10 -24.91 28.37 -5.86
CA ILE A 10 -23.48 28.32 -6.24
C ILE A 10 -22.61 28.05 -5.00
N ILE A 11 -22.87 28.74 -3.89
CA ILE A 11 -22.12 28.53 -2.63
C ILE A 11 -22.28 27.09 -2.15
N PHE A 12 -23.49 26.54 -2.19
CA PHE A 12 -23.74 25.15 -1.80
C PHE A 12 -22.96 24.16 -2.67
N LEU A 13 -22.96 24.38 -4.00
CA LEU A 13 -22.18 23.56 -4.94
C LEU A 13 -20.68 23.62 -4.63
N LEU A 14 -20.11 24.80 -4.44
CA LEU A 14 -18.69 24.96 -4.11
C LEU A 14 -18.31 24.26 -2.80
N ILE A 15 -19.13 24.38 -1.76
CA ILE A 15 -18.92 23.69 -0.49
C ILE A 15 -18.99 22.18 -0.69
N SER A 16 -19.99 21.68 -1.41
CA SER A 16 -20.13 20.24 -1.66
C SER A 16 -18.93 19.68 -2.43
N THR A 17 -18.42 20.39 -3.44
CA THR A 17 -17.23 19.98 -4.18
C THR A 17 -15.98 20.00 -3.32
N ALA A 18 -15.83 20.98 -2.43
CA ALA A 18 -14.70 21.05 -1.52
C ALA A 18 -14.73 19.91 -0.49
N VAL A 19 -15.91 19.56 0.03
CA VAL A 19 -16.08 18.42 0.96
C VAL A 19 -15.79 17.10 0.27
N ILE A 20 -16.29 16.90 -0.96
CA ILE A 20 -15.99 15.70 -1.75
C ILE A 20 -14.49 15.61 -2.06
N TRP A 21 -13.88 16.71 -2.50
CA TRP A 21 -12.45 16.75 -2.78
C TRP A 21 -11.63 16.46 -1.52
N PHE A 22 -11.95 17.08 -0.38
CA PHE A 22 -11.24 16.82 0.87
C PHE A 22 -11.45 15.38 1.39
N GLY A 23 -12.68 14.85 1.29
CA GLY A 23 -13.00 13.50 1.74
C GLY A 23 -12.37 12.39 0.91
N PHE A 24 -12.32 12.55 -0.41
CA PHE A 24 -11.81 11.53 -1.33
C PHE A 24 -10.30 11.67 -1.64
N TYR A 25 -9.74 12.88 -1.67
CA TYR A 25 -8.35 13.08 -2.05
C TYR A 25 -7.37 13.07 -0.87
N TYR A 26 -7.82 13.41 0.35
CA TYR A 26 -6.91 13.65 1.47
C TYR A 26 -6.70 12.47 2.43
N ASN A 27 -7.37 11.33 2.22
CA ASN A 27 -7.31 10.20 3.15
C ASN A 27 -7.11 8.84 2.48
N VAL A 28 -5.98 8.66 1.80
CA VAL A 28 -5.47 7.30 1.57
C VAL A 28 -3.96 7.25 1.77
N THR A 29 -3.48 7.74 2.91
CA THR A 29 -2.16 7.35 3.41
C THR A 29 -2.34 6.06 4.20
N PHE A 30 -1.95 4.92 3.62
CA PHE A 30 -1.95 3.60 4.27
C PHE A 30 -0.84 3.43 5.31
N TYR A 31 -0.40 4.53 5.92
CA TYR A 31 0.62 4.52 6.95
C TYR A 31 0.11 3.70 8.14
N GLY A 32 0.76 2.56 8.42
CA GLY A 32 0.63 1.82 9.67
C GLY A 32 -0.29 0.60 9.69
N LYS A 33 -0.95 0.22 8.58
CA LYS A 33 -1.55 -1.14 8.50
C LYS A 33 -0.56 -2.08 7.85
N HIS A 34 0.08 -2.92 8.66
CA HIS A 34 1.06 -3.90 8.18
C HIS A 34 0.39 -5.26 7.91
N PHE A 35 -0.37 -5.37 6.82
CA PHE A 35 -1.07 -6.61 6.47
C PHE A 35 -0.10 -7.72 6.13
N ALA A 36 1.02 -7.40 5.48
CA ALA A 36 2.06 -8.36 5.14
C ALA A 36 2.68 -9.00 6.40
N GLN A 37 2.66 -8.30 7.54
CA GLN A 37 3.24 -8.79 8.79
C GLN A 37 2.42 -9.90 9.48
N ASN A 38 1.16 -10.12 9.06
CA ASN A 38 0.32 -11.20 9.59
C ASN A 38 0.74 -12.61 9.14
N ILE A 39 1.66 -12.71 8.18
CA ILE A 39 2.18 -14.00 7.74
C ILE A 39 2.92 -14.68 8.91
N PRO A 40 2.71 -15.99 9.14
CA PRO A 40 3.31 -16.70 10.27
C PRO A 40 4.84 -16.75 10.17
N LYS A 41 5.51 -16.71 11.33
CA LYS A 41 6.97 -16.85 11.45
C LYS A 41 7.46 -18.29 11.24
N THR A 42 6.54 -19.26 11.24
CA THR A 42 6.85 -20.67 11.05
C THR A 42 5.93 -21.25 9.99
N ILE A 43 6.49 -21.93 9.00
CA ILE A 43 5.76 -22.62 7.93
C ILE A 43 6.38 -24.00 7.78
N ASP A 44 5.59 -25.06 7.93
CA ASP A 44 6.04 -26.46 7.77
C ASP A 44 7.37 -26.79 8.49
N GLY A 45 7.46 -26.40 9.78
CA GLY A 45 8.65 -26.61 10.60
C GLY A 45 9.87 -25.75 10.23
N MET A 46 9.77 -24.86 9.25
CA MET A 46 10.78 -23.86 8.93
C MET A 46 10.57 -22.60 9.76
N ASN A 47 11.65 -22.04 10.30
CA ASN A 47 11.63 -20.77 11.03
C ASN A 47 12.02 -19.62 10.12
N SER A 48 11.37 -18.47 10.28
CA SER A 48 11.65 -17.28 9.50
C SER A 48 12.69 -16.37 10.14
N ARG A 49 13.53 -15.77 9.32
CA ARG A 49 14.32 -14.58 9.61
C ARG A 49 13.87 -13.44 8.71
N GLU A 50 13.60 -12.28 9.30
CA GLU A 50 13.24 -11.08 8.54
C GLU A 50 14.48 -10.44 7.92
N ILE A 51 14.31 -10.00 6.68
CA ILE A 51 15.29 -9.26 5.89
C ILE A 51 14.75 -7.84 5.78
N ILE A 52 15.45 -6.90 6.39
CA ILE A 52 15.06 -5.49 6.40
C ILE A 52 15.42 -4.90 5.04
N MET A 53 14.43 -4.30 4.37
CA MET A 53 14.67 -3.51 3.15
C MET A 53 15.20 -2.13 3.54
N ASP A 54 16.09 -1.59 2.70
CA ASP A 54 16.59 -0.24 2.86
C ASP A 54 15.53 0.80 2.45
N GLN A 55 15.69 2.03 2.93
CA GLN A 55 14.74 3.12 2.68
C GLN A 55 14.60 3.44 1.19
N HIS A 56 15.68 3.39 0.41
CA HIS A 56 15.62 3.70 -1.01
C HIS A 56 14.75 2.69 -1.76
N THR A 57 14.84 1.40 -1.39
CA THR A 57 13.94 0.36 -1.91
C THR A 57 12.48 0.63 -1.51
N LEU A 58 12.20 0.96 -0.25
CA LEU A 58 10.84 1.26 0.20
C LEU A 58 10.25 2.49 -0.52
N ASP A 59 11.06 3.51 -0.76
CA ASP A 59 10.67 4.71 -1.51
C ASP A 59 10.28 4.37 -2.96
N ILE A 60 11.03 3.48 -3.63
CA ILE A 60 10.70 2.98 -4.98
C ILE A 60 9.38 2.21 -4.98
N LEU A 61 9.15 1.40 -3.94
CA LEU A 61 7.93 0.60 -3.83
C LEU A 61 6.69 1.45 -3.49
N GLU A 62 6.88 2.70 -3.09
CA GLU A 62 5.83 3.61 -2.62
C GLU A 62 4.98 3.00 -1.47
N THR A 63 5.55 2.08 -0.67
CA THR A 63 4.85 1.41 0.44
C THR A 63 5.83 0.93 1.53
N GLU A 64 5.41 1.07 2.79
CA GLU A 64 6.09 0.50 3.96
C GLU A 64 5.48 -0.85 4.41
N ASP A 65 4.35 -1.26 3.82
CA ASP A 65 3.73 -2.57 4.10
C ASP A 65 4.38 -3.66 3.25
N VAL A 66 5.62 -3.98 3.64
CA VAL A 66 6.43 -5.01 3.00
C VAL A 66 6.82 -6.06 4.02
N LEU A 67 6.81 -7.31 3.58
CA LEU A 67 7.38 -8.43 4.30
C LEU A 67 8.44 -9.09 3.43
N PHE A 68 9.68 -9.12 3.90
CA PHE A 68 10.71 -9.96 3.30
C PHE A 68 11.28 -10.90 4.36
N ARG A 69 11.08 -12.21 4.16
CA ARG A 69 11.55 -13.23 5.09
C ARG A 69 12.23 -14.37 4.36
N GLU A 70 13.25 -14.91 5.02
CA GLU A 70 13.89 -16.17 4.69
C GLU A 70 13.41 -17.24 5.67
N TYR A 71 12.90 -18.35 5.16
CA TYR A 71 12.50 -19.52 5.93
C TYR A 71 13.56 -20.61 5.80
N ARG A 72 13.99 -21.17 6.94
CA ARG A 72 14.95 -22.27 6.99
C ARG A 72 14.48 -23.36 7.96
N ARG A 73 14.70 -24.61 7.58
CA ARG A 73 14.54 -25.76 8.47
C ARG A 73 15.78 -25.89 9.35
N HIS A 74 15.59 -26.25 10.62
CA HIS A 74 16.71 -26.41 11.53
C HIS A 74 17.63 -27.56 11.05
N GLY A 75 18.92 -27.26 10.87
CA GLY A 75 19.90 -28.23 10.38
C GLY A 75 20.03 -28.32 8.85
N GLU A 76 19.19 -27.63 8.07
CA GLU A 76 19.26 -27.60 6.61
C GLU A 76 19.57 -26.19 6.12
N PHE A 77 20.78 -25.99 5.57
CA PHE A 77 21.27 -24.67 5.14
C PHE A 77 21.24 -24.46 3.63
N GLU A 78 21.08 -25.52 2.83
CA GLU A 78 21.30 -25.46 1.38
C GLU A 78 20.10 -24.94 0.59
N ASN A 79 18.88 -25.02 1.13
CA ASN A 79 17.65 -24.69 0.40
C ASN A 79 16.72 -23.75 1.20
N PRO A 80 17.09 -22.47 1.41
CA PRO A 80 16.20 -21.50 2.03
C PRO A 80 15.01 -21.15 1.11
N LEU A 81 13.84 -20.93 1.70
CA LEU A 81 12.70 -20.34 1.01
C LEU A 81 12.66 -18.83 1.28
N TYR A 82 12.71 -18.02 0.23
CA TYR A 82 12.53 -16.58 0.33
C TYR A 82 11.09 -16.19 0.00
N LEU A 83 10.44 -15.47 0.92
CA LEU A 83 9.09 -14.94 0.75
C LEU A 83 9.15 -13.41 0.81
N CYS A 84 8.81 -12.76 -0.30
CA CYS A 84 8.66 -11.32 -0.39
C CYS A 84 7.20 -10.98 -0.72
N ILE A 85 6.55 -10.21 0.13
CA ILE A 85 5.18 -9.71 -0.07
C ILE A 85 5.25 -8.20 0.01
N ILE A 86 4.82 -7.55 -1.06
CA ILE A 86 4.67 -6.10 -1.14
C ILE A 86 3.18 -5.84 -1.19
N PHE A 87 2.61 -5.34 -0.09
CA PHE A 87 1.19 -5.11 -0.03
C PHE A 87 0.83 -3.78 -0.69
N SER A 88 -0.20 -3.82 -1.53
CA SER A 88 -0.70 -2.70 -2.31
C SER A 88 -2.21 -2.81 -2.41
N GLU A 89 -2.94 -2.21 -1.46
CA GLU A 89 -4.41 -2.30 -1.39
C GLU A 89 -5.07 -1.58 -2.57
N ASN A 90 -4.55 -0.40 -2.95
CA ASN A 90 -5.10 0.46 -4.01
C ASN A 90 -4.06 0.90 -5.07
N ASN A 91 -2.80 0.43 -5.02
CA ASN A 91 -1.75 0.83 -5.97
C ASN A 91 -1.56 -0.21 -7.09
N ARG A 92 -2.67 -0.70 -7.69
CA ARG A 92 -2.63 -1.23 -9.05
C ARG A 92 -2.80 -0.05 -10.01
N LYS A 93 -1.87 0.92 -9.97
CA LYS A 93 -1.70 1.85 -11.09
C LYS A 93 -1.51 0.94 -12.31
N VAL A 94 -2.45 1.07 -13.24
CA VAL A 94 -2.66 0.29 -14.48
C VAL A 94 -1.37 -0.38 -14.99
N ALA A 95 -1.47 -1.65 -15.41
CA ALA A 95 -0.39 -2.36 -16.11
C ALA A 95 0.31 -1.40 -17.07
N HIS A 96 1.62 -1.18 -16.89
CA HIS A 96 2.37 -0.29 -17.76
C HIS A 96 2.10 -0.70 -19.22
N PRO A 97 1.90 0.26 -20.15
CA PRO A 97 1.70 -0.06 -21.55
C PRO A 97 2.81 -1.00 -22.02
N PRO A 98 2.48 -2.08 -22.75
CA PRO A 98 3.46 -3.10 -23.19
C PRO A 98 4.55 -2.53 -24.09
N GLU A 99 4.38 -1.29 -24.56
CA GLU A 99 5.33 -0.48 -25.34
C GLU A 99 6.64 -0.16 -24.58
N LEU A 100 6.67 -0.30 -23.25
CA LEU A 100 7.79 0.11 -22.37
C LEU A 100 8.47 -1.08 -21.65
N CYS A 101 8.39 -2.29 -22.20
CA CYS A 101 9.10 -3.47 -21.69
C CYS A 101 10.44 -3.70 -22.40
#